data_AF-A0A9Q9PAJ5-F1
#
_entry.id   AF-A0A9Q9PAJ5-F1
#
_cell.length_a   1.000
_cell.length_b   1.000
_cell.length_c   1.000
_cell.angle_alpha   90.00
_cell.angle_beta   90.00
_cell.angle_gamma   90.00
#
_symmetry.space_group_name_H-M   'P 1'
#
loop_
_entity.id
_entity.type
_entity.pdbx_description
1 polymer ?
#
loop_
_entity_poly.entity_id
_entity_poly.type
_entity_poly.pdbx_seq_one_letter_code
_entity_poly.pdbx_strand_id
1 'polypeptide(L)'
;MNLRTPAVSGLLLVAALSITSCTHQGQEDGYLTLTAGEATLSACSTAAPVQVQALRTEELPSCDPIGQTLVFPDGEQIQLPEQQGGGGASTSESGDHYAYQNVGNWGLVAARADADCSHVQEWGNPEALRRVHEAFGSGWVCP
;
A
#
# COMPACT_ATOMS: atom_id res chain seq x y z
N MET A 1 26.97 -68.83 -31.69
CA MET A 1 26.49 -68.10 -32.89
C MET A 1 25.27 -67.31 -32.47
N ASN A 2 25.05 -66.03 -32.75
CA ASN A 2 25.86 -64.91 -33.22
C ASN A 2 24.99 -63.67 -32.90
N LEU A 3 25.60 -62.63 -32.33
CA LEU A 3 25.02 -61.30 -32.16
C LEU A 3 24.55 -60.72 -33.49
N ARG A 4 23.44 -59.97 -33.48
CA ARG A 4 23.24 -58.75 -34.30
C ARG A 4 22.31 -57.75 -33.59
N THR A 5 22.91 -56.78 -32.89
CA THR A 5 22.46 -55.36 -32.78
C THR A 5 22.62 -54.70 -34.17
N PRO A 6 21.92 -53.59 -34.55
CA PRO A 6 21.87 -52.26 -33.88
C PRO A 6 20.45 -51.61 -33.99
N ALA A 7 20.09 -50.37 -33.65
CA ALA A 7 20.76 -49.07 -33.59
C ALA A 7 19.91 -48.14 -32.67
N VAL A 8 20.54 -47.35 -31.79
CA VAL A 8 20.73 -45.89 -31.90
C VAL A 8 19.43 -45.08 -32.05
N SER A 9 19.04 -44.42 -30.95
CA SER A 9 18.46 -43.07 -30.85
C SER A 9 18.13 -42.89 -29.36
N GLY A 10 18.79 -42.04 -28.57
CA GLY A 10 19.15 -40.66 -28.86
C GLY A 10 18.33 -39.80 -27.89
N LEU A 11 19.00 -39.30 -26.84
CA LEU A 11 18.65 -38.21 -25.92
C LEU A 11 17.16 -37.90 -25.64
N LEU A 12 16.78 -37.95 -24.37
CA LEU A 12 15.90 -36.94 -23.76
C LEU A 12 16.24 -36.83 -22.26
N LEU A 13 17.25 -36.00 -21.97
CA LEU A 13 17.53 -35.48 -20.63
C LEU A 13 16.43 -34.46 -20.30
N VAL A 14 15.37 -34.89 -19.62
CA VAL A 14 14.41 -33.96 -19.02
C VAL A 14 14.95 -33.58 -17.65
N ALA A 15 15.82 -32.56 -17.63
CA ALA A 15 16.19 -31.88 -16.41
C ALA A 15 14.99 -31.04 -15.95
N ALA A 16 14.13 -31.62 -15.12
CA ALA A 16 13.10 -30.89 -14.39
C ALA A 16 13.80 -30.07 -13.30
N LEU A 17 14.26 -28.87 -13.66
CA LEU A 17 14.58 -27.82 -12.69
C LEU A 17 13.26 -27.39 -12.08
N SER A 18 12.91 -27.99 -10.94
CA SER A 18 11.88 -27.49 -10.05
C SER A 18 12.32 -26.12 -9.56
N ILE A 19 11.92 -25.07 -10.29
CA ILE A 19 11.98 -23.71 -9.82
C ILE A 19 10.94 -23.67 -8.70
N THR A 20 11.39 -23.92 -7.48
CA THR A 20 10.58 -23.70 -6.28
C THR A 20 10.37 -22.20 -6.22
N SER A 21 9.29 -21.74 -6.85
CA SER A 21 8.79 -20.39 -6.69
C SER A 21 8.52 -20.23 -5.21
N CYS A 22 9.39 -19.50 -4.51
CA CYS A 22 9.07 -18.92 -3.22
C CYS A 22 7.94 -17.92 -3.48
N THR A 23 6.71 -18.41 -3.59
CA THR A 23 5.53 -17.59 -3.40
C THR A 23 5.56 -17.20 -1.94
N HIS A 24 6.25 -16.10 -1.65
CA HIS A 24 5.96 -15.30 -0.48
C HIS A 24 4.52 -14.84 -0.72
N GLN A 25 3.55 -15.64 -0.27
CA GLN A 25 2.19 -15.17 -0.12
C GLN A 25 2.32 -14.06 0.92
N GLY A 26 2.39 -12.83 0.44
CA GLY A 26 2.17 -11.65 1.27
C GLY A 26 0.88 -11.93 2.02
N GLN A 27 1.00 -12.04 3.33
CA GLN A 27 -0.13 -12.34 4.18
C GLN A 27 -1.08 -11.15 4.03
N GLU A 28 -2.21 -11.36 3.32
CA GLU A 28 -3.34 -10.43 3.26
C GLU A 28 -4.02 -10.42 4.63
N ASP A 29 -3.25 -10.03 5.64
CA ASP A 29 -3.62 -10.05 7.03
C ASP A 29 -4.61 -8.92 7.36
N GLY A 30 -4.80 -7.98 6.41
CA GLY A 30 -5.73 -6.86 6.56
C GLY A 30 -5.29 -5.87 7.64
N TYR A 31 -4.03 -5.92 8.06
CA TYR A 31 -3.46 -5.00 9.03
C TYR A 31 -2.09 -4.48 8.58
N LEU A 32 -1.88 -3.18 8.78
CA LEU A 32 -0.58 -2.55 8.64
C LEU A 32 0.05 -2.46 10.03
N THR A 33 1.11 -3.24 10.26
CA THR A 33 1.86 -3.21 11.52
C THR A 33 3.09 -2.33 11.38
N LEU A 34 3.24 -1.39 12.30
CA LEU A 34 4.45 -0.59 12.45
C LEU A 34 5.21 -1.08 13.69
N THR A 35 6.51 -1.29 13.55
CA THR A 35 7.38 -1.48 14.72
C THR A 35 7.52 -0.17 15.50
N ALA A 36 7.96 -0.25 16.76
CA ALA A 36 8.20 0.93 17.58
C ALA A 36 9.24 1.90 16.95
N GLY A 37 10.18 1.39 16.15
CA GLY A 37 11.16 2.21 15.44
C GLY A 37 10.60 2.86 14.16
N GLU A 38 9.45 2.41 13.69
CA GLU A 38 8.78 2.92 12.49
C GLU A 38 7.69 3.94 12.81
N ALA A 39 7.25 4.05 14.07
CA ALA A 39 6.26 5.01 14.54
C ALA A 39 6.89 6.01 15.53
N THR A 40 7.89 6.76 15.05
CA THR A 40 8.73 7.62 15.92
C THR A 40 8.56 9.11 15.73
N LEU A 41 7.82 9.52 14.69
CA LEU A 41 7.61 10.93 14.37
C LEU A 41 6.90 11.63 15.52
N SER A 42 7.29 12.85 15.85
CA SER A 42 6.49 13.70 16.75
C SER A 42 5.37 14.39 15.98
N ALA A 43 4.31 14.80 16.69
CA ALA A 43 3.26 15.64 16.12
C ALA A 43 3.86 16.90 15.46
N CYS A 44 3.36 17.28 14.30
CA CYS A 44 3.72 18.54 13.66
C CYS A 44 3.24 19.73 14.52
N SER A 45 4.10 20.73 14.70
CA SER A 45 3.82 21.90 15.55
C SER A 45 2.78 22.86 14.99
N THR A 46 2.45 22.74 13.70
CA THR A 46 1.56 23.67 12.99
C THR A 46 0.26 22.96 12.67
N ALA A 47 -0.86 23.55 13.09
CA ALA A 47 -2.21 23.05 12.81
C ALA A 47 -2.73 23.49 11.42
N ALA A 48 -1.91 23.38 10.38
CA ALA A 48 -2.33 23.73 9.03
C ALA A 48 -3.05 22.53 8.39
N PRO A 49 -4.05 22.73 7.52
CA PRO A 49 -4.61 21.64 6.73
C PRO A 49 -3.54 21.00 5.83
N VAL A 50 -3.58 19.67 5.73
CA VAL A 50 -2.70 18.88 4.87
C VAL A 50 -3.41 18.64 3.54
N GLN A 51 -2.90 19.25 2.47
CA GLN A 51 -3.38 18.97 1.12
C GLN A 51 -2.88 17.59 0.67
N VAL A 52 -3.77 16.67 0.28
CA VAL A 52 -3.37 15.31 -0.14
C VAL A 52 -2.37 15.34 -1.30
N GLN A 53 -2.42 16.36 -2.16
CA GLN A 53 -1.49 16.50 -3.27
C GLN A 53 -0.04 16.65 -2.80
N ALA A 54 0.19 17.25 -1.62
CA ALA A 54 1.52 17.40 -1.03
C ALA A 54 2.11 16.07 -0.54
N LEU A 55 1.29 15.02 -0.38
CA LEU A 55 1.75 13.69 0.01
C LEU A 55 2.46 12.95 -1.13
N ARG A 56 2.29 13.40 -2.38
CA ARG A 56 3.02 12.83 -3.54
C ARG A 56 4.46 13.35 -3.56
N THR A 57 5.28 12.77 -2.70
CA THR A 57 6.70 13.13 -2.54
C THR A 57 7.54 11.90 -2.21
N GLU A 58 8.80 11.91 -2.61
CA GLU A 58 9.80 10.91 -2.18
C GLU A 58 10.46 11.29 -0.84
N GLU A 59 10.28 12.53 -0.39
CA GLU A 59 10.82 13.01 0.88
C GLU A 59 10.08 12.35 2.05
N LEU A 60 10.85 11.91 3.06
CA LEU A 60 10.28 11.38 4.29
C LEU A 60 9.78 12.54 5.16
N PRO A 61 8.62 12.38 5.81
CA PRO A 61 8.10 13.39 6.74
C PRO A 61 9.05 13.59 7.93
N SER A 62 9.14 14.82 8.40
CA SER A 62 9.85 15.16 9.64
C SER A 62 8.94 15.15 10.88
N CYS A 63 7.62 15.09 10.69
CA CYS A 63 6.62 15.08 11.75
C CYS A 63 5.33 14.39 11.28
N ASP A 64 4.49 13.99 12.24
CA ASP A 64 3.19 13.36 12.00
C ASP A 64 2.06 14.41 12.05
N PRO A 65 1.22 14.53 11.01
CA PRO A 65 0.16 15.54 10.97
C PRO A 65 -1.08 15.18 11.81
N ILE A 66 -0.94 14.37 12.87
CA ILE A 66 -2.05 14.06 13.79
C ILE A 66 -2.78 15.33 14.27
N GLY A 67 -4.10 15.22 14.41
CA GLY A 67 -4.99 16.32 14.79
C GLY A 67 -5.22 17.36 13.70
N GLN A 68 -4.59 17.26 12.52
CA GLN A 68 -4.82 18.17 11.39
C GLN A 68 -5.93 17.67 10.47
N THR A 69 -6.41 18.55 9.60
CA THR A 69 -7.41 18.21 8.58
C THR A 69 -6.71 17.84 7.28
N LEU A 70 -7.03 16.66 6.75
CA LEU A 70 -6.64 16.22 5.42
C LEU A 70 -7.64 16.76 4.39
N VAL A 71 -7.16 17.37 3.31
CA VAL A 71 -8.00 18.05 2.31
C VAL A 71 -7.76 17.47 0.91
N PHE A 72 -8.84 16.97 0.29
CA PHE A 72 -8.86 16.38 -1.04
C PHE A 72 -9.03 17.43 -2.15
N PRO A 73 -8.73 17.10 -3.43
CA PRO A 73 -8.80 18.07 -4.53
C PRO A 73 -10.20 18.66 -4.78
N ASP A 74 -11.24 17.93 -4.45
CA ASP A 74 -12.66 18.30 -4.56
C ASP A 74 -13.17 19.12 -3.37
N GLY A 75 -12.35 19.28 -2.32
CA GLY A 75 -12.71 19.98 -1.09
C GLY A 75 -13.26 19.09 0.01
N GLU A 76 -13.37 17.78 -0.19
CA GLU A 76 -13.68 16.83 0.89
C GLU A 76 -12.59 16.87 1.96
N GLN A 77 -13.00 16.70 3.21
CA GLN A 77 -12.11 16.84 4.36
C GLN A 77 -12.24 15.67 5.32
N ILE A 78 -11.10 15.15 5.76
CA ILE A 78 -11.03 14.14 6.82
C ILE A 78 -10.24 14.71 7.99
N GLN A 79 -10.84 14.71 9.18
CA GLN A 79 -10.13 15.05 10.41
C GLN A 79 -9.23 13.88 10.81
N LEU A 80 -7.92 14.10 10.88
CA LEU A 80 -6.99 13.11 11.37
C LEU A 80 -7.12 12.99 12.90
N PRO A 81 -6.94 11.79 13.46
CA PRO A 81 -7.01 11.56 14.89
C PRO A 81 -5.90 12.31 15.62
N GLU A 82 -6.14 12.64 16.90
CA GLU A 82 -5.14 13.28 17.77
C GLU A 82 -4.08 12.28 18.29
N GLN A 83 -4.19 11.00 17.92
CA GLN A 83 -3.28 9.93 18.32
C GLN A 83 -2.59 9.37 17.08
N GLN A 84 -1.35 8.89 17.27
CA GLN A 84 -0.54 8.37 16.17
C GLN A 84 -1.00 7.01 15.67
N GLY A 85 -0.77 6.80 14.38
CA GLY A 85 -1.03 5.54 13.70
C GLY A 85 -2.50 5.34 13.33
N GLY A 86 -2.75 4.18 12.70
CA GLY A 86 -4.07 3.80 12.21
C GLY A 86 -4.43 4.47 10.88
N GLY A 87 -5.71 4.41 10.57
CA GLY A 87 -6.26 5.04 9.40
C GLY A 87 -7.77 5.15 9.51
N GLY A 88 -8.38 5.70 8.48
CA GLY A 88 -9.80 5.97 8.48
C GLY A 88 -10.34 6.13 7.08
N ALA A 89 -11.66 6.01 6.97
CA ALA A 89 -12.37 6.16 5.72
C ALA A 89 -13.66 6.96 5.93
N SER A 90 -14.09 7.62 4.87
CA SER A 90 -15.38 8.30 4.78
C SER A 90 -15.96 8.11 3.38
N THR A 91 -17.27 8.32 3.27
CA THR A 91 -17.99 8.31 1.99
C THR A 91 -18.75 9.62 1.87
N SER A 92 -18.64 10.31 0.73
CA SER A 92 -19.37 11.56 0.50
C SER A 92 -20.86 11.30 0.21
N GLU A 93 -21.66 12.37 0.18
CA GLU A 93 -23.07 12.28 -0.25
C GLU A 93 -23.24 11.77 -1.69
N SER A 94 -22.25 12.01 -2.57
CA SER A 94 -22.24 11.49 -3.94
C SER A 94 -21.85 10.02 -4.03
N GLY A 95 -21.42 9.42 -2.91
CA GLY A 95 -21.01 8.03 -2.83
C GLY A 95 -19.52 7.79 -3.05
N ASP A 96 -18.71 8.83 -3.31
CA ASP A 96 -17.27 8.69 -3.49
C ASP A 96 -16.61 8.27 -2.17
N HIS A 97 -15.61 7.39 -2.26
CA HIS A 97 -14.90 6.83 -1.11
C HIS A 97 -13.59 7.56 -0.88
N TYR A 98 -13.29 7.84 0.37
CA TYR A 98 -12.06 8.51 0.79
C TYR A 98 -11.44 7.70 1.91
N ALA A 99 -10.13 7.48 1.85
CA ALA A 99 -9.41 6.76 2.89
C ALA A 99 -8.03 7.39 3.12
N TYR A 100 -7.49 7.16 4.32
CA TYR A 100 -6.11 7.48 4.64
C TYR A 100 -5.52 6.43 5.55
N GLN A 101 -4.20 6.21 5.45
CA GLN A 101 -3.41 5.38 6.36
C GLN A 101 -2.17 6.13 6.81
N ASN A 102 -1.90 6.14 8.11
CA ASN A 102 -0.63 6.59 8.66
C ASN A 102 0.36 5.42 8.63
N VAL A 103 1.45 5.60 7.88
CA VAL A 103 2.51 4.60 7.66
C VAL A 103 3.78 4.99 8.45
N GLY A 104 3.62 5.70 9.57
CA GLY A 104 4.71 6.06 10.47
C GLY A 104 5.76 6.93 9.79
N ASN A 105 7.03 6.52 9.86
CA ASN A 105 8.18 7.26 9.33
C ASN A 105 8.14 7.46 7.80
N TRP A 106 7.29 6.73 7.08
CA TRP A 106 7.05 6.93 5.64
C TRP A 106 5.93 7.94 5.33
N GLY A 107 5.19 8.36 6.35
CA GLY A 107 4.17 9.39 6.28
C GLY A 107 2.77 8.88 6.03
N LEU A 108 1.93 9.81 5.58
CA LEU A 108 0.51 9.58 5.34
C LEU A 108 0.28 9.16 3.89
N VAL A 109 -0.57 8.16 3.70
CA VAL A 109 -1.16 7.82 2.41
C VAL A 109 -2.63 8.21 2.44
N ALA A 110 -3.11 8.76 1.34
CA ALA A 110 -4.53 9.05 1.13
C ALA A 110 -4.98 8.49 -0.22
N ALA A 111 -6.24 8.11 -0.32
CA ALA A 111 -6.87 7.72 -1.57
C ALA A 111 -8.29 8.24 -1.65
N ARG A 112 -8.72 8.44 -2.90
CA ARG A 112 -10.11 8.67 -3.28
C ARG A 112 -10.48 7.66 -4.35
N ALA A 113 -11.68 7.11 -4.26
CA ALA A 113 -12.30 6.39 -5.35
C ALA A 113 -13.67 6.95 -5.69
N ASP A 114 -14.05 6.83 -6.95
CA ASP A 114 -15.42 7.12 -7.38
C ASP A 114 -16.39 6.13 -6.73
N ALA A 115 -17.68 6.46 -6.68
CA ALA A 115 -18.68 5.66 -5.99
C ALA A 115 -18.76 4.18 -6.41
N ASP A 116 -18.43 3.88 -7.68
CA ASP A 116 -18.40 2.51 -8.23
C ASP A 116 -17.01 1.86 -8.20
N CYS A 117 -16.02 2.54 -7.60
CA CYS A 117 -14.63 2.11 -7.48
C CYS A 117 -13.91 1.88 -8.81
N SER A 118 -14.43 2.41 -9.92
CA SER A 118 -13.82 2.27 -11.24
C SER A 118 -12.57 3.12 -11.44
N HIS A 119 -12.45 4.22 -10.69
CA HIS A 119 -11.30 5.10 -10.71
C HIS A 119 -10.79 5.32 -9.29
N VAL A 120 -9.50 5.05 -9.07
CA VAL A 120 -8.81 5.27 -7.79
C VAL A 120 -7.68 6.27 -8.01
N GLN A 121 -7.62 7.29 -7.16
CA GLN A 121 -6.52 8.24 -7.08
C GLN A 121 -5.86 8.10 -5.72
N GLU A 122 -4.53 7.94 -5.73
CA GLU A 122 -3.75 7.80 -4.52
C GLU A 122 -2.71 8.92 -4.40
N TRP A 123 -2.38 9.25 -3.16
CA TRP A 123 -1.37 10.23 -2.79
C TRP A 123 -0.57 9.69 -1.62
N GLY A 124 0.76 9.72 -1.73
CA GLY A 124 1.64 9.24 -0.70
C GLY A 124 3.05 9.04 -1.24
N ASN A 125 3.98 8.83 -0.31
CA ASN A 125 5.31 8.37 -0.65
C ASN A 125 5.23 6.98 -1.32
N PRO A 126 6.01 6.68 -2.38
CA PRO A 126 5.95 5.39 -3.07
C PRO A 126 6.14 4.18 -2.14
N GLU A 127 7.02 4.29 -1.14
CA GLU A 127 7.25 3.22 -0.16
C GLU A 127 6.09 3.09 0.83
N ALA A 128 5.44 4.20 1.18
CA ALA A 128 4.23 4.18 2.01
C ALA A 128 3.07 3.51 1.25
N LEU A 129 2.87 3.85 -0.02
CA LEU A 129 1.88 3.23 -0.91
C LEU A 129 2.11 1.72 -1.06
N ARG A 130 3.35 1.31 -1.32
CA ARG A 130 3.73 -0.12 -1.40
C ARG A 130 3.30 -0.88 -0.15
N ARG A 131 3.57 -0.33 1.05
CA ARG A 131 3.20 -0.95 2.33
C ARG A 131 1.69 -1.04 2.54
N VAL A 132 0.94 -0.02 2.12
CA VAL A 132 -0.53 -0.04 2.17
C VAL A 132 -1.07 -1.12 1.24
N HIS A 133 -0.57 -1.20 0.00
CA HIS A 133 -0.99 -2.25 -0.95
C HIS A 133 -0.62 -3.66 -0.49
N GLU A 134 0.53 -3.84 0.16
CA GLU A 134 0.90 -5.14 0.72
C GLU A 134 0.01 -5.55 1.89
N ALA A 135 -0.40 -4.59 2.73
CA ALA A 135 -1.23 -4.85 3.90
C ALA A 135 -2.72 -5.06 3.56
N PHE A 136 -3.24 -4.31 2.60
CA PHE A 136 -4.68 -4.19 2.36
C PHE A 136 -5.11 -4.51 0.92
N GLY A 137 -4.16 -4.77 0.02
CA GLY A 137 -4.42 -5.01 -1.40
C GLY A 137 -4.73 -3.74 -2.20
N SER A 138 -4.97 -3.91 -3.51
CA SER A 138 -5.25 -2.81 -4.43
C SER A 138 -6.64 -2.17 -4.24
N GLY A 139 -7.51 -2.81 -3.48
CA GLY A 139 -8.88 -2.35 -3.20
C GLY A 139 -9.03 -1.61 -1.86
N TRP A 140 -7.95 -1.24 -1.19
CA TRP A 140 -7.99 -0.76 0.21
C TRP A 140 -8.87 0.48 0.46
N VAL A 141 -9.13 1.29 -0.56
CA VAL A 141 -10.04 2.46 -0.49
C VAL A 141 -11.52 2.06 -0.67
N CYS A 142 -11.78 0.88 -1.23
CA CYS A 142 -13.09 0.35 -1.61
C CYS A 142 -13.29 -1.06 -1.01
N PRO A 143 -13.65 -1.15 0.28
CA PRO A 143 -13.89 -2.42 0.96
C PRO A 143 -15.22 -3.10 0.57
#